data_AF-A0A0R1JRR0-F1
#
_entry.id   AF-A0A0R1JRR0-F1
#
_cell.length_a   1.000
_cell.length_b   1.000
_cell.length_c   1.000
_cell.angle_alpha   90.00
_cell.angle_beta   90.00
_cell.angle_gamma   90.00
#
_symmetry.space_group_name_H-M   'P 1'
#
loop_
_entity.id
_entity.type
_entity.pdbx_description
1 polymer ?
#
loop_
_entity_poly.entity_id
_entity_poly.type
_entity_poly.pdbx_seq_one_letter_code
_entity_poly.pdbx_strand_id
1 'polypeptide(L)'
;MQTRFEFDRMTTEPSIVSSEKHGAIPVTATENLQIPQLPAFTAHQRALLDQFFELNQRYKDSLHQAEESLTMSLTTYRQNRMCYGDITDVACFRREFFETVHVILSSSVTIGYEMAFHDQTTHRKRSWDLDALLRVKPDQVANGDLVETISYPQAKLRLRRHYVVQNQHLYWRTNQVTHHQQVVPWTEGLMLLQKFLEPHSIWLAHHFLSVQAYT
;
A
#
# COMPACT_ATOMS: atom_id res chain seq x y z
N MET A 1 37.62 -25.13 -11.32
CA MET A 1 38.90 -24.39 -11.21
C MET A 1 38.72 -23.41 -10.05
N GLN A 2 39.27 -23.78 -8.88
CA GLN A 2 39.16 -23.09 -7.61
C GLN A 2 40.28 -22.06 -7.47
N THR A 3 40.01 -20.93 -6.80
CA THR A 3 41.05 -20.23 -6.04
C THR A 3 40.43 -19.63 -4.77
N ARG A 4 40.95 -20.13 -3.66
CA ARG A 4 40.67 -19.81 -2.25
C ARG A 4 41.90 -19.06 -1.76
N PHE A 5 41.73 -17.91 -1.10
CA PHE A 5 42.83 -17.22 -0.42
C PHE A 5 42.58 -17.29 1.09
N GLU A 6 43.36 -18.15 1.74
CA GLU A 6 43.68 -18.11 3.16
C GLU A 6 44.96 -17.27 3.31
N PHE A 7 45.01 -16.42 4.34
CA PHE A 7 46.30 -15.90 4.82
C PHE A 7 46.41 -16.14 6.31
N ASP A 8 47.55 -16.74 6.61
CA ASP A 8 47.93 -17.41 7.84
C ASP A 8 48.59 -16.42 8.82
N ARG A 9 48.55 -16.79 10.10
CA ARG A 9 49.18 -16.07 11.21
C ARG A 9 50.69 -16.33 11.20
N MET A 10 51.51 -15.32 11.50
CA MET A 10 52.77 -15.53 12.22
C MET A 10 53.08 -14.38 13.19
N THR A 11 53.31 -14.80 14.42
CA THR A 11 53.73 -14.12 15.64
C THR A 11 55.23 -13.82 15.66
N THR A 12 55.63 -12.65 16.17
CA THR A 12 56.87 -12.48 16.96
C THR A 12 56.85 -11.17 17.77
N GLU A 13 56.83 -11.33 19.09
CA GLU A 13 57.29 -10.38 20.12
C GLU A 13 58.59 -10.96 20.74
N PRO A 14 59.32 -10.32 21.70
CA PRO A 14 59.28 -8.94 22.23
C PRO A 14 60.71 -8.31 22.43
N SER A 15 60.79 -7.03 22.83
CA SER A 15 61.43 -6.59 24.10
C SER A 15 61.82 -5.10 24.17
N ILE A 16 61.10 -4.35 25.03
CA ILE A 16 61.54 -3.47 26.16
C ILE A 16 62.64 -2.42 25.83
N VAL A 17 62.42 -1.11 26.02
CA VAL A 17 62.55 -0.37 27.31
C VAL A 17 61.88 1.02 27.20
N SER A 18 61.07 1.34 28.22
CA SER A 18 60.77 2.62 28.92
C SER A 18 60.62 3.93 28.12
N SER A 19 59.75 4.88 28.45
CA SER A 19 58.89 5.18 29.59
C SER A 19 58.16 6.46 29.16
N GLU A 20 56.84 6.57 29.34
CA GLU A 20 56.23 7.76 29.95
C GLU A 20 54.71 7.59 30.05
N LYS A 21 54.25 7.62 31.30
CA LYS A 21 52.94 8.02 31.82
C LYS A 21 51.91 8.40 30.76
N HIS A 22 50.75 7.74 30.74
CA HIS A 22 49.43 8.37 30.78
C HIS A 22 48.43 7.35 31.35
N GLY A 23 47.46 7.86 32.11
CA GLY A 23 46.72 7.14 33.14
C GLY A 23 45.93 5.94 32.67
N ALA A 24 45.69 5.05 33.64
CA ALA A 24 44.74 3.96 33.57
C ALA A 24 43.42 4.43 32.92
N ILE A 25 43.02 3.77 31.84
CA ILE A 25 41.67 3.92 31.28
C ILE A 25 40.73 3.23 32.29
N PRO A 26 39.87 3.96 33.00
CA PRO A 26 38.83 3.33 33.78
C PRO A 26 37.78 2.83 32.79
N VAL A 27 37.62 1.51 32.72
CA VAL A 27 36.40 0.90 32.18
C VAL A 27 35.29 1.25 33.18
N THR A 28 34.57 2.34 32.95
CA THR A 28 33.35 2.65 33.69
C THR A 28 32.52 3.66 32.91
N ALA A 29 31.60 3.13 32.12
CA ALA A 29 30.31 3.76 31.91
C ALA A 29 29.38 2.67 31.37
N THR A 30 28.80 1.90 32.30
CA THR A 30 27.47 1.36 32.06
C THR A 30 26.60 2.59 31.83
N GLU A 31 26.37 2.91 30.56
CA GLU A 31 25.50 4.01 30.15
C GLU A 31 24.10 3.62 30.65
N ASN A 32 23.77 4.08 31.86
CA ASN A 32 22.46 3.93 32.45
C ASN A 32 21.49 4.60 31.49
N LEU A 33 20.80 3.80 30.68
CA LEU A 33 19.59 4.21 29.96
C LEU A 33 18.58 4.63 31.03
N GLN A 34 18.65 5.91 31.44
CA GLN A 34 17.64 6.54 32.26
C GLN A 34 16.36 6.54 31.43
N ILE A 35 15.49 5.57 31.70
CA ILE A 35 14.13 5.56 31.18
C ILE A 35 13.52 6.88 31.63
N PRO A 36 13.11 7.77 30.70
CA PRO A 36 12.52 9.04 31.08
C PRO A 36 11.32 8.77 31.98
N GLN A 37 11.37 9.30 33.21
CA GLN A 37 10.27 9.17 34.15
C GLN A 37 9.11 10.02 33.67
N LEU A 38 8.17 9.39 32.97
CA LEU A 38 6.91 9.99 32.60
C LEU A 38 6.05 10.19 33.87
N PRO A 39 5.26 11.27 33.95
CA PRO A 39 4.39 11.51 35.09
C PRO A 39 3.37 10.38 35.24
N ALA A 40 3.02 10.05 36.49
CA ALA A 40 2.00 9.04 36.77
C ALA A 40 0.63 9.47 36.20
N PHE A 41 -0.11 8.51 35.65
CA PHE A 41 -1.45 8.78 35.13
C PHE A 41 -2.41 9.25 36.22
N THR A 42 -3.16 10.32 35.93
CA THR A 42 -4.28 10.78 36.75
C THR A 42 -5.43 9.76 36.70
N ALA A 43 -6.39 9.87 37.64
CA ALA A 43 -7.57 9.01 37.65
C ALA A 43 -8.39 9.10 36.35
N HIS A 44 -8.52 10.31 35.78
CA HIS A 44 -9.22 10.51 34.51
C HIS A 44 -8.49 9.83 33.33
N GLN A 45 -7.15 9.97 33.25
CA GLN A 45 -6.35 9.29 32.22
C GLN A 45 -6.44 7.77 32.32
N ARG A 46 -6.43 7.21 33.54
CA ARG A 46 -6.62 5.77 33.75
C ARG A 46 -7.99 5.31 33.24
N ALA A 47 -9.06 6.03 33.55
CA ALA A 47 -10.40 5.70 33.06
C ALA A 47 -10.50 5.75 31.51
N LEU A 48 -9.86 6.72 30.86
CA LEU A 48 -9.79 6.78 29.40
C LEU A 48 -9.01 5.59 28.81
N LEU A 49 -7.93 5.17 29.47
CA LEU A 49 -7.15 4.00 29.05
C LEU A 49 -7.96 2.71 29.21
N ASP A 50 -8.69 2.55 30.31
CA ASP A 50 -9.57 1.39 30.53
C ASP A 50 -10.63 1.31 29.42
N GLN A 51 -11.29 2.43 29.10
CA GLN A 51 -12.25 2.50 27.98
C GLN A 51 -11.58 2.15 26.64
N PHE A 52 -10.38 2.67 26.39
CA PHE A 52 -9.63 2.34 25.18
C PHE A 52 -9.31 0.84 25.09
N PHE A 53 -8.86 0.21 26.19
CA PHE A 53 -8.55 -1.21 26.20
C PHE A 53 -9.78 -2.08 25.95
N GLU A 54 -10.93 -1.73 26.54
CA GLU A 54 -12.20 -2.42 26.30
C GLU A 54 -12.63 -2.30 24.83
N LEU A 55 -12.59 -1.09 24.26
CA LEU A 55 -12.94 -0.86 22.85
C LEU A 55 -11.99 -1.60 21.90
N ASN A 56 -10.69 -1.58 22.19
CA ASN A 56 -9.69 -2.28 21.39
C ASN A 56 -9.88 -3.81 21.44
N GLN A 57 -10.28 -4.36 22.58
CA GLN A 57 -10.61 -5.78 22.68
C GLN A 57 -11.83 -6.12 21.83
N ARG A 58 -12.92 -5.35 21.95
CA ARG A 58 -14.12 -5.55 21.12
C ARG A 58 -13.84 -5.42 19.62
N TYR A 59 -12.98 -4.47 19.25
CA TYR A 59 -12.52 -4.32 17.87
C TYR A 59 -11.78 -5.56 17.39
N LYS A 60 -10.83 -6.08 18.18
CA LYS A 60 -10.08 -7.31 17.85
C LYS A 60 -11.00 -8.51 17.70
N ASP A 61 -11.97 -8.68 18.60
CA ASP A 61 -12.92 -9.79 18.55
C ASP A 61 -13.78 -9.70 17.27
N SER A 62 -14.28 -8.50 16.96
CA SER A 62 -15.08 -8.25 15.74
C SER A 62 -14.25 -8.45 14.46
N LEU A 63 -12.99 -7.99 14.46
CA LEU A 63 -12.05 -8.18 13.37
C LEU A 63 -11.79 -9.67 13.14
N HIS A 64 -11.51 -10.41 14.21
CA HIS A 64 -11.26 -11.84 14.14
C HIS A 64 -12.47 -12.59 13.55
N GLN A 65 -13.66 -12.31 14.05
CA GLN A 65 -14.90 -12.90 13.54
C GLN A 65 -15.13 -12.59 12.05
N ALA A 66 -14.87 -11.34 11.64
CA ALA A 66 -14.96 -10.96 10.23
C ALA A 66 -13.94 -11.73 9.38
N GLU A 67 -12.68 -11.81 9.83
CA GLU A 67 -11.62 -12.51 9.11
C GLU A 67 -11.83 -14.04 9.08
N GLU A 68 -12.44 -14.65 10.10
CA GLU A 68 -12.85 -16.06 10.08
C GLU A 68 -13.91 -16.35 9.02
N SER A 69 -14.81 -15.39 8.78
CA SER A 69 -15.82 -15.51 7.73
C SER A 69 -15.26 -15.28 6.32
N LEU A 70 -14.09 -14.64 6.24
CA LEU A 70 -13.39 -14.35 5.00
C LEU A 70 -12.30 -15.40 4.75
N THR A 71 -11.85 -15.55 3.50
CA THR A 71 -10.79 -16.52 3.17
C THR A 71 -9.38 -15.98 3.40
N MET A 72 -9.25 -14.72 3.81
CA MET A 72 -7.98 -14.02 4.08
C MET A 72 -8.21 -12.81 4.99
N SER A 73 -7.12 -12.23 5.52
CA SER A 73 -7.20 -11.05 6.40
C SER A 73 -7.81 -9.83 5.70
N LEU A 74 -8.49 -8.95 6.44
CA LEU A 74 -9.01 -7.68 5.92
C LEU A 74 -7.89 -6.80 5.37
N THR A 75 -6.70 -6.87 5.98
CA THR A 75 -5.51 -6.18 5.47
C THR A 75 -5.18 -6.64 4.05
N THR A 76 -5.23 -7.95 3.79
CA THR A 76 -5.02 -8.52 2.46
C THR A 76 -6.11 -8.10 1.48
N TYR A 77 -7.38 -8.06 1.88
CA TYR A 77 -8.45 -7.53 1.03
C TYR A 77 -8.21 -6.07 0.62
N ARG A 78 -7.82 -5.22 1.58
CA ARG A 78 -7.51 -3.80 1.30
C ARG A 78 -6.30 -3.65 0.39
N GLN A 79 -5.21 -4.39 0.64
CA GLN A 79 -4.02 -4.39 -0.21
C GLN A 79 -4.33 -4.83 -1.64
N ASN A 80 -5.25 -5.77 -1.82
CA ASN A 80 -5.73 -6.25 -3.13
C ASN A 80 -6.89 -5.41 -3.69
N ARG A 81 -7.20 -4.25 -3.08
CA ARG A 81 -8.19 -3.29 -3.59
C ARG A 81 -9.59 -3.89 -3.67
N MET A 82 -9.86 -4.85 -2.79
CA MET A 82 -11.12 -5.58 -2.73
C MET A 82 -12.14 -4.92 -1.80
N CYS A 83 -11.70 -4.03 -0.92
CA CYS A 83 -12.60 -3.19 -0.13
C CYS A 83 -11.97 -1.84 0.20
N TYR A 84 -12.82 -0.83 0.38
CA TYR A 84 -12.44 0.50 0.84
C TYR A 84 -13.43 1.00 1.89
N GLY A 85 -12.95 1.81 2.83
CA GLY A 85 -13.77 2.42 3.85
C GLY A 85 -14.81 3.36 3.22
N ASP A 86 -14.40 4.16 2.24
CA ASP A 86 -15.30 5.00 1.47
C ASP A 86 -14.70 5.41 0.12
N ILE A 87 -15.36 6.35 -0.56
CA ILE A 87 -14.87 6.90 -1.83
C ILE A 87 -13.60 7.75 -1.66
N THR A 88 -13.37 8.33 -0.49
CA THR A 88 -12.18 9.14 -0.19
C THR A 88 -10.94 8.25 -0.08
N ASP A 89 -11.07 7.04 0.48
CA ASP A 89 -10.00 6.04 0.46
C ASP A 89 -9.53 5.72 -0.97
N VAL A 90 -10.49 5.56 -1.91
CA VAL A 90 -10.17 5.33 -3.32
C VAL A 90 -9.50 6.56 -3.95
N ALA A 91 -10.01 7.75 -3.65
CA ALA A 91 -9.47 9.00 -4.15
C ALA A 91 -8.00 9.20 -3.72
N CYS A 92 -7.70 8.96 -2.43
CA CYS A 92 -6.35 9.02 -1.88
C CYS A 92 -5.43 7.99 -2.53
N PHE A 93 -5.88 6.73 -2.61
CA PHE A 93 -5.13 5.66 -3.27
C PHE A 93 -4.82 6.00 -4.73
N ARG A 94 -5.79 6.58 -5.46
CA ARG A 94 -5.60 6.92 -6.87
C ARG A 94 -4.71 8.12 -7.09
N ARG A 95 -4.76 9.12 -6.21
CA ARG A 95 -3.77 10.21 -6.24
C ARG A 95 -2.36 9.66 -6.08
N GLU A 96 -2.12 8.84 -5.07
CA GLU A 96 -0.80 8.22 -4.82
C GLU A 96 -0.36 7.33 -6.00
N PHE A 97 -1.29 6.56 -6.57
CA PHE A 97 -1.05 5.77 -7.77
C PHE A 97 -0.58 6.66 -8.94
N PHE A 98 -1.29 7.74 -9.25
CA PHE A 98 -0.94 8.59 -10.40
C PHE A 98 0.36 9.38 -10.16
N GLU A 99 0.60 9.84 -8.93
CA GLU A 99 1.87 10.45 -8.53
C GLU A 99 3.04 9.47 -8.71
N THR A 100 2.88 8.22 -8.25
CA THR A 100 3.92 7.20 -8.34
C THR A 100 4.13 6.74 -9.79
N VAL A 101 3.04 6.43 -10.50
CA VAL A 101 3.08 5.90 -11.86
C VAL A 101 3.69 6.91 -12.83
N HIS A 102 3.45 8.21 -12.63
CA HIS A 102 4.07 9.25 -13.44
C HIS A 102 5.60 9.30 -13.30
N VAL A 103 6.15 8.94 -12.14
CA VAL A 103 7.59 8.89 -11.90
C VAL A 103 8.24 7.65 -12.54
N ILE A 104 7.55 6.52 -12.55
CA ILE A 104 8.11 5.21 -12.97
C ILE A 104 7.84 4.87 -14.44
N LEU A 105 6.94 5.60 -15.11
CA LEU A 105 6.72 5.50 -16.56
C LEU A 105 7.47 6.60 -17.30
N SER A 106 7.93 6.29 -18.50
CA SER A 106 8.37 7.32 -19.45
C SER A 106 7.21 8.25 -19.82
N SER A 107 7.50 9.54 -20.03
CA SER A 107 6.52 10.59 -20.34
C SER A 107 5.64 10.35 -21.58
N SER A 108 5.95 9.34 -22.40
CA SER A 108 5.20 8.97 -23.60
C SER A 108 3.96 8.11 -23.35
N VAL A 109 3.77 7.55 -22.15
CA VAL A 109 2.60 6.72 -21.83
C VAL A 109 1.46 7.58 -21.27
N THR A 110 0.31 7.53 -21.92
CA THR A 110 -0.90 8.22 -21.46
C THR A 110 -1.79 7.27 -20.68
N ILE A 111 -2.27 7.71 -19.53
CA ILE A 111 -3.19 6.97 -18.68
C ILE A 111 -4.40 7.85 -18.40
N GLY A 112 -5.60 7.33 -18.66
CA GLY A 112 -6.86 7.98 -18.33
C GLY A 112 -7.51 7.34 -17.10
N TYR A 113 -8.26 8.13 -16.34
CA TYR A 113 -9.01 7.69 -15.17
C TYR A 113 -10.45 8.17 -15.23
N GLU A 114 -11.39 7.30 -14.88
CA GLU A 114 -12.79 7.65 -14.66
C GLU A 114 -13.36 6.78 -13.54
N MET A 115 -14.11 7.39 -12.64
CA MET A 115 -14.93 6.72 -11.64
C MET A 115 -16.40 7.04 -11.91
N ALA A 116 -17.23 6.01 -12.10
CA ALA A 116 -18.66 6.17 -12.37
C ALA A 116 -19.50 5.54 -11.26
N PHE A 117 -20.41 6.29 -10.66
CA PHE A 117 -21.37 5.82 -9.67
C PHE A 117 -22.78 5.80 -10.22
N HIS A 118 -23.48 4.70 -9.99
CA HIS A 118 -24.90 4.54 -10.24
C HIS A 118 -25.62 4.38 -8.90
N ASP A 119 -26.33 5.44 -8.51
CA ASP A 119 -27.04 5.52 -7.23
C ASP A 119 -28.31 4.66 -7.26
N GLN A 120 -28.45 3.74 -6.31
CA GLN A 120 -29.60 2.84 -6.28
C GLN A 120 -30.90 3.53 -5.87
N THR A 121 -30.81 4.60 -5.07
CA THR A 121 -31.99 5.30 -4.54
C THR A 121 -32.51 6.34 -5.53
N THR A 122 -31.59 7.10 -6.12
CA THR A 122 -31.95 8.19 -7.04
C THR A 122 -31.92 7.79 -8.51
N HIS A 123 -31.39 6.60 -8.83
CA HIS A 123 -31.11 6.13 -10.20
C HIS A 123 -30.23 7.09 -11.02
N ARG A 124 -29.55 8.04 -10.34
CA ARG A 124 -28.68 9.01 -11.00
C ARG A 124 -27.33 8.39 -11.24
N LYS A 125 -26.80 8.65 -12.43
CA LYS A 125 -25.41 8.36 -12.77
C LYS A 125 -24.55 9.61 -12.55
N ARG A 126 -23.41 9.42 -11.90
CA ARG A 126 -22.37 10.43 -11.73
C ARG A 126 -21.05 9.86 -12.22
N SER A 127 -20.21 10.72 -12.78
CA SER A 127 -18.88 10.35 -13.26
C SER A 127 -17.89 11.42 -12.83
N TRP A 128 -16.70 10.97 -12.41
CA TRP A 128 -15.62 11.82 -11.95
C TRP A 128 -14.33 11.38 -12.63
N ASP A 129 -13.55 12.34 -13.12
CA ASP A 129 -12.12 12.15 -13.36
C ASP A 129 -11.36 12.19 -12.02
N LEU A 130 -10.04 12.09 -12.07
CA LEU A 130 -9.22 12.06 -10.85
C LEU A 130 -9.36 13.34 -10.02
N ASP A 131 -9.33 14.51 -10.67
CA ASP A 131 -9.40 15.80 -10.00
C ASP A 131 -10.77 16.03 -9.35
N ALA A 132 -11.84 15.61 -10.02
CA ALA A 132 -13.19 15.66 -9.48
C ALA A 132 -13.40 14.65 -8.35
N LEU A 133 -12.80 13.45 -8.45
CA LEU A 133 -12.92 12.41 -7.42
C LEU A 133 -12.38 12.88 -6.07
N LEU A 134 -11.27 13.62 -6.05
CA LEU A 134 -10.67 14.18 -4.84
C LEU A 134 -11.57 15.18 -4.08
N ARG A 135 -12.64 15.67 -4.73
CA ARG A 135 -13.60 16.61 -4.14
C ARG A 135 -14.91 15.93 -3.71
N VAL A 136 -15.06 14.63 -3.97
CA VAL A 136 -16.25 13.87 -3.60
C VAL A 136 -16.28 13.64 -2.10
N LYS A 137 -17.42 13.90 -1.48
CA LYS A 137 -17.63 13.63 -0.06
C LYS A 137 -18.24 12.22 0.13
N PRO A 138 -17.91 11.50 1.22
CA PRO A 138 -18.44 10.15 1.46
C PRO A 138 -19.98 10.06 1.47
N ASP A 139 -20.65 11.07 2.02
CA ASP A 139 -22.12 11.15 2.08
C ASP A 139 -22.79 11.22 0.69
N GLN A 140 -22.03 11.57 -0.35
CA GLN A 140 -22.51 11.58 -1.71
C GLN A 140 -22.57 10.18 -2.33
N VAL A 141 -21.92 9.17 -1.75
CA VAL A 141 -21.81 7.82 -2.30
C VAL A 141 -22.21 6.82 -1.22
N ALA A 142 -23.52 6.57 -1.08
CA ALA A 142 -24.05 5.76 0.03
C ALA A 142 -24.42 4.32 -0.36
N ASN A 143 -25.25 4.13 -1.39
CA ASN A 143 -25.72 2.81 -1.83
C ASN A 143 -25.88 2.76 -3.36
N GLY A 144 -25.26 1.77 -4.02
CA GLY A 144 -25.31 1.63 -5.47
C GLY A 144 -24.17 0.83 -6.06
N ASP A 145 -23.94 1.01 -7.35
CA ASP A 145 -22.83 0.37 -8.07
C ASP A 145 -21.80 1.41 -8.48
N LEU A 146 -20.52 1.12 -8.24
CA LEU A 146 -19.41 1.98 -8.59
C LEU A 146 -18.49 1.24 -9.57
N VAL A 147 -18.07 1.93 -10.62
CA VAL A 147 -17.19 1.39 -11.65
C VAL A 147 -15.98 2.30 -11.80
N GLU A 148 -14.84 1.79 -11.38
CA GLU A 148 -13.55 2.41 -11.64
C GLU A 148 -13.05 1.98 -13.01
N THR A 149 -12.51 2.92 -13.78
CA THR A 149 -11.95 2.69 -15.10
C THR A 149 -10.57 3.31 -15.21
N ILE A 150 -9.56 2.50 -15.56
CA ILE A 150 -8.25 2.97 -16.01
C ILE A 150 -8.11 2.66 -17.49
N SER A 151 -7.73 3.65 -18.28
CA SER A 151 -7.56 3.50 -19.72
C SER A 151 -6.10 3.70 -20.12
N TYR A 152 -5.61 2.82 -20.99
CA TYR A 152 -4.31 2.90 -21.66
C TYR A 152 -4.57 3.06 -23.17
N PRO A 153 -4.78 4.30 -23.67
CA PRO A 153 -5.25 4.52 -25.03
C PRO A 153 -4.30 3.97 -26.11
N GLN A 154 -2.99 4.16 -25.95
CA GLN A 154 -1.98 3.63 -26.87
C GLN A 154 -2.03 2.10 -26.97
N ALA A 155 -2.32 1.42 -25.86
CA ALA A 155 -2.46 -0.03 -25.82
C ALA A 155 -3.86 -0.52 -26.20
N LYS A 156 -4.81 0.39 -26.46
CA LYS A 156 -6.24 0.08 -26.66
C LYS A 156 -6.81 -0.81 -25.55
N LEU A 157 -6.31 -0.61 -24.33
CA LEU A 157 -6.69 -1.36 -23.14
C LEU A 157 -7.50 -0.49 -22.19
N ARG A 158 -8.51 -1.11 -21.58
CA ARG A 158 -9.30 -0.53 -20.49
C ARG A 158 -9.47 -1.55 -19.39
N LEU A 159 -9.04 -1.20 -18.19
CA LEU A 159 -9.23 -1.96 -16.97
C LEU A 159 -10.43 -1.39 -16.23
N ARG A 160 -11.33 -2.24 -15.76
CA ARG A 160 -12.49 -1.87 -14.98
C ARG A 160 -12.59 -2.68 -13.70
N ARG A 161 -12.83 -2.00 -12.59
CA ARG A 161 -13.17 -2.63 -11.32
C ARG A 161 -14.56 -2.21 -10.91
N HIS A 162 -15.37 -3.21 -10.59
CA HIS A 162 -16.74 -3.01 -10.17
C HIS A 162 -16.83 -3.21 -8.67
N TYR A 163 -17.47 -2.26 -8.01
CA TYR A 163 -17.73 -2.27 -6.59
C TYR A 163 -19.23 -2.15 -6.33
N VAL A 164 -19.70 -2.86 -5.32
CA VAL A 164 -20.97 -2.58 -4.65
C VAL A 164 -20.68 -1.56 -3.57
N VAL A 165 -21.45 -0.48 -3.54
CA VAL A 165 -21.43 0.51 -2.47
C VAL A 165 -22.58 0.18 -1.52
N GLN A 166 -22.26 -0.05 -0.24
CA GLN A 166 -23.26 -0.25 0.81
C GLN A 166 -22.83 0.49 2.06
N ASN A 167 -23.71 1.35 2.59
CA ASN A 167 -23.42 2.22 3.72
C ASN A 167 -22.11 3.00 3.57
N GLN A 168 -21.86 3.55 2.38
CA GLN A 168 -20.65 4.28 1.99
C GLN A 168 -19.39 3.43 1.80
N HIS A 169 -19.38 2.18 2.25
CA HIS A 169 -18.26 1.26 2.05
C HIS A 169 -18.31 0.65 0.66
N LEU A 170 -17.14 0.41 0.07
CA LEU A 170 -17.01 -0.17 -1.26
C LEU A 170 -16.52 -1.61 -1.13
N TYR A 171 -17.25 -2.53 -1.76
CA TYR A 171 -16.95 -3.96 -1.78
C TYR A 171 -16.75 -4.41 -3.22
N TRP A 172 -15.60 -4.98 -3.52
CA TRP A 172 -15.30 -5.49 -4.85
C TRP A 172 -16.29 -6.57 -5.27
N ARG A 173 -16.71 -6.49 -6.53
CA ARG A 173 -17.61 -7.46 -7.16
C ARG A 173 -16.92 -8.20 -8.29
N THR A 174 -16.29 -7.48 -9.22
CA THR A 174 -15.63 -8.09 -10.37
C THR A 174 -14.62 -7.17 -11.03
N ASN A 175 -13.69 -7.77 -11.77
CA ASN A 175 -12.77 -7.07 -12.65
C ASN A 175 -13.10 -7.41 -14.10
N GLN A 176 -13.00 -6.42 -14.98
CA GLN A 176 -13.17 -6.59 -16.41
C GLN A 176 -12.02 -5.90 -17.13
N VAL A 177 -11.49 -6.53 -18.17
CA VAL A 177 -10.52 -5.91 -19.06
C VAL A 177 -11.04 -5.96 -20.49
N THR A 178 -10.80 -4.89 -21.23
CA THR A 178 -11.19 -4.75 -22.62
C THR A 178 -9.97 -4.40 -23.46
N HIS A 179 -9.73 -5.15 -24.53
CA HIS A 179 -8.69 -4.92 -25.53
C HIS A 179 -9.35 -4.78 -26.89
N HIS A 180 -9.08 -3.71 -27.65
CA HIS A 180 -9.76 -3.45 -28.92
C HIS A 180 -11.30 -3.54 -28.85
N GLN A 181 -11.89 -2.99 -27.79
CA GLN A 181 -13.34 -3.02 -27.52
C GLN A 181 -13.93 -4.43 -27.26
N GLN A 182 -13.10 -5.47 -27.16
CA GLN A 182 -13.52 -6.82 -26.81
C GLN A 182 -13.12 -7.15 -25.38
N VAL A 183 -14.02 -7.83 -24.66
CA VAL A 183 -13.72 -8.32 -23.31
C VAL A 183 -12.75 -9.47 -23.42
N VAL A 184 -11.64 -9.39 -22.69
CA VAL A 184 -10.65 -10.47 -22.61
C VAL A 184 -10.53 -10.95 -21.14
N PRO A 185 -10.03 -12.16 -20.89
CA PRO A 185 -9.71 -12.60 -19.54
C PRO A 185 -8.79 -11.62 -18.81
N TRP A 186 -9.01 -11.42 -17.51
CA TRP A 186 -8.23 -10.49 -16.69
C TRP A 186 -6.72 -10.73 -16.81
N THR A 187 -6.28 -11.97 -16.66
CA THR A 187 -4.87 -12.36 -16.77
C THR A 187 -4.29 -12.05 -18.14
N GLU A 188 -5.03 -12.30 -19.23
CA GLU A 188 -4.59 -11.98 -20.58
C GLU A 188 -4.43 -10.48 -20.78
N GLY A 189 -5.41 -9.70 -20.31
CA GLY A 189 -5.33 -8.24 -20.34
C GLY A 189 -4.15 -7.67 -19.54
N LEU A 190 -3.83 -8.26 -18.38
CA LEU A 190 -2.64 -7.90 -17.61
C LEU A 190 -1.35 -8.25 -18.36
N MET A 191 -1.28 -9.40 -19.04
CA MET A 191 -0.11 -9.75 -19.86
C MET A 191 0.06 -8.80 -21.04
N LEU A 192 -1.04 -8.38 -21.69
CA LEU A 192 -1.00 -7.38 -22.76
C LEU A 192 -0.53 -6.03 -22.24
N LEU A 193 -1.03 -5.61 -21.08
CA LEU A 193 -0.61 -4.38 -20.43
C LEU A 193 0.88 -4.42 -20.07
N GLN A 194 1.35 -5.55 -19.51
CA GLN A 194 2.75 -5.73 -19.16
C GLN A 194 3.65 -5.58 -20.39
N LYS A 195 3.36 -6.29 -21.47
CA LYS A 195 4.12 -6.19 -22.74
C LYS A 195 4.16 -4.77 -23.30
N PHE A 196 3.06 -4.03 -23.15
CA PHE A 196 3.02 -2.64 -23.55
C PHE A 196 3.87 -1.74 -22.66
N LEU A 197 3.86 -1.95 -21.34
CA LEU A 197 4.55 -1.08 -20.37
C LEU A 197 6.04 -1.41 -20.20
N GLU A 198 6.49 -2.64 -20.46
CA GLU A 198 7.88 -3.09 -20.29
C GLU A 198 8.90 -2.15 -20.97
N PRO A 199 8.73 -1.71 -22.23
CA PRO A 199 9.64 -0.76 -22.88
C PRO A 199 9.60 0.66 -22.29
N HIS A 200 8.59 0.96 -21.47
CA HIS A 200 8.30 2.28 -20.92
C HIS A 200 8.54 2.37 -19.41
N SER A 201 8.97 1.27 -18.78
CA SER A 201 9.33 1.25 -17.37
C SER A 201 10.47 0.28 -17.09
N ILE A 202 11.62 0.85 -16.72
CA ILE A 202 12.79 0.10 -16.24
C ILE A 202 12.40 -0.76 -15.03
N TRP A 203 11.52 -0.26 -14.16
CA TRP A 203 11.05 -0.97 -12.97
C TRP A 203 10.27 -2.24 -13.30
N LEU A 204 9.45 -2.20 -14.35
CA LEU A 204 8.71 -3.37 -14.83
C LEU A 204 9.63 -4.33 -15.59
N ALA A 205 10.50 -3.81 -16.47
CA ALA A 205 11.44 -4.59 -17.26
C ALA A 205 12.43 -5.41 -16.40
N HIS A 206 12.84 -4.87 -15.25
CA HIS A 206 13.72 -5.56 -14.30
C HIS A 206 12.97 -6.27 -13.16
N HIS A 207 11.63 -6.37 -13.24
CA HIS A 207 10.78 -7.05 -12.25
C HIS A 207 10.85 -6.47 -10.82
N PHE A 208 11.25 -5.21 -10.66
CA PHE A 208 11.15 -4.51 -9.37
C PHE A 208 9.71 -4.22 -8.98
N LEU A 209 8.84 -4.01 -9.97
CA LEU A 209 7.40 -3.84 -9.78
C LEU A 209 6.63 -4.83 -10.66
N SER A 210 5.48 -5.29 -10.19
CA SER A 210 4.57 -6.12 -10.96
C SER A 210 3.60 -5.26 -11.78
N VAL A 211 2.99 -5.83 -12.82
CA VAL A 211 1.97 -5.14 -13.62
C VAL A 211 0.77 -4.68 -12.78
N GLN A 212 0.51 -5.30 -11.63
CA GLN A 212 -0.56 -4.90 -10.71
C GLN A 212 -0.34 -3.49 -10.12
N ALA A 213 0.92 -3.03 -10.02
CA ALA A 213 1.25 -1.68 -9.61
C ALA A 213 0.74 -0.62 -10.61
N TYR A 214 0.43 -1.03 -11.85
CA TYR A 214 -0.10 -0.21 -12.93
C TYR A 214 -1.61 -0.46 -13.18
N THR A 215 -2.36 -0.91 -12.18
CA THR A 215 -3.81 -1.18 -12.29
C THR A 215 -4.63 -0.50 -11.20
#